data_AF-A0A444VT47-F1
#
_entry.id   AF-A0A444VT47-F1
#
_cell.length_a   1.000
_cell.length_b   1.000
_cell.length_c   1.000
_cell.angle_alpha   90.00
_cell.angle_beta   90.00
_cell.angle_gamma   90.00
#
_symmetry.space_group_name_H-M   'P 1'
#
loop_
_entity.id
_entity.type
_entity.pdbx_description
1 polymer ?
#
loop_
_entity_poly.entity_id
_entity_poly.type
_entity_poly.pdbx_seq_one_letter_code
_entity_poly.pdbx_strand_id
1 'polypeptide(L)'
;MTKKLKYLVFSLFIILIMISCRSPKPVQNENKIQTITITETLHDTIFKIAKDSSSYNALLECLNGKVILKNVIQAEPGRTLKSPRVRLDNNKLQVDCNLKEQELYAQWKSKQVKDVQEKTITITKFVNYLTFWQKAQIWLGRFLLLILLFLIGRFVYKIYNPEWFR
;
A
#
# COMPACT_ATOMS: atom_id res chain seq x y z
N MET A 1 29.76 -45.07 48.61
CA MET A 1 29.17 -43.71 48.64
C MET A 1 29.20 -42.99 47.28
N THR A 2 30.26 -43.16 46.48
CA THR A 2 30.46 -42.44 45.18
C THR A 2 29.51 -42.85 44.05
N LYS A 3 29.03 -44.10 43.98
CA LYS A 3 28.10 -44.55 42.92
C LYS A 3 26.75 -43.82 42.98
N LYS A 4 26.15 -43.65 44.17
CA LYS A 4 24.86 -42.97 44.33
C LYS A 4 24.93 -41.47 43.98
N LEU A 5 26.04 -40.82 44.30
CA LEU A 5 26.29 -39.42 43.93
C LEU A 5 26.47 -39.25 42.41
N LYS A 6 27.17 -40.19 41.75
CA LYS A 6 27.32 -40.21 40.29
C LYS A 6 25.98 -40.39 39.57
N TYR A 7 25.11 -41.27 40.05
CA TYR A 7 23.76 -41.43 39.48
C TYR A 7 22.88 -40.18 39.65
N LEU A 8 23.00 -39.49 40.79
CA LEU A 8 22.24 -38.24 41.05
C LEU A 8 22.71 -37.11 40.11
N VAL A 9 24.01 -36.94 39.93
CA VAL A 9 24.59 -35.94 39.01
C VAL A 9 24.22 -36.26 37.56
N PHE A 10 24.27 -37.54 37.16
CA PHE A 10 23.88 -37.97 35.82
C PHE A 10 22.39 -37.74 35.54
N SER A 11 21.52 -37.99 36.53
CA SER A 11 20.08 -37.72 36.43
C SER A 11 19.78 -36.22 36.29
N LEU A 12 20.48 -35.36 37.04
CA LEU A 12 20.35 -33.90 36.92
C LEU A 12 20.75 -33.40 35.53
N PHE A 13 21.80 -33.99 34.95
CA PHE A 13 22.30 -33.61 33.63
C PHE A 13 21.32 -33.96 32.51
N ILE A 14 20.64 -35.11 32.60
CA ILE A 14 19.59 -35.51 31.65
C ILE A 14 18.38 -34.57 31.71
N ILE A 15 17.97 -34.15 32.92
CA ILE A 15 16.85 -33.22 33.10
C ILE A 15 17.16 -31.85 32.46
N LEU A 16 18.40 -31.37 32.58
CA LEU A 16 18.85 -30.10 31.96
C LEU A 16 18.77 -30.13 30.43
N ILE A 17 19.09 -31.25 29.79
CA ILE A 17 19.05 -31.39 28.32
C ILE A 17 17.60 -31.34 27.81
N MET A 18 16.64 -31.88 28.57
CA MET A 18 15.23 -31.92 28.17
C MET A 18 14.51 -30.56 28.29
N ILE A 19 15.08 -29.58 28.99
CA ILE A 19 14.51 -28.22 29.16
C ILE A 19 14.94 -27.26 28.03
N SER A 20 15.87 -27.68 27.17
CA SER A 20 16.33 -26.92 25.99
C SER A 20 15.27 -26.91 24.87
N CYS A 21 14.12 -26.30 25.11
CA CYS A 21 13.13 -26.07 24.07
C CYS A 21 13.50 -24.80 23.28
N ARG A 22 13.81 -24.95 21.99
CA ARG A 22 14.16 -23.85 21.08
C ARG A 22 12.94 -22.96 20.88
N SER A 23 13.03 -21.70 21.31
CA SER A 23 11.90 -20.77 21.21
C SER A 23 11.60 -20.43 19.73
N PRO A 24 10.33 -20.47 19.29
CA PRO A 24 9.98 -20.10 17.92
C PRO A 24 10.26 -18.62 17.67
N LYS A 25 10.97 -18.32 16.59
CA LYS A 25 11.26 -16.95 16.15
C LYS A 25 9.94 -16.24 15.80
N PRO A 26 9.79 -14.95 16.14
CA PRO A 26 8.58 -14.22 15.79
C PRO A 26 8.43 -14.18 14.26
N VAL A 27 7.25 -14.57 13.77
CA VAL A 27 6.87 -14.50 12.36
C VAL A 27 6.63 -13.03 12.01
N GLN A 28 7.41 -12.48 11.09
CA GLN A 28 7.14 -11.17 10.49
C GLN A 28 5.94 -11.30 9.57
N ASN A 29 4.80 -10.73 9.96
CA ASN A 29 3.62 -10.66 9.10
C ASN A 29 3.58 -9.27 8.44
N GLU A 30 3.79 -9.21 7.13
CA GLU A 30 3.73 -8.00 6.31
C GLU A 30 2.27 -7.64 6.02
N ASN A 31 1.68 -6.76 6.83
CA ASN A 31 0.39 -6.17 6.47
C ASN A 31 0.62 -4.99 5.52
N LYS A 32 0.38 -5.19 4.22
CA LYS A 32 0.35 -4.10 3.22
C LYS A 32 -0.96 -3.33 3.37
N ILE A 33 -0.94 -2.20 4.06
CA ILE A 33 -2.07 -1.27 4.09
C ILE A 33 -1.85 -0.24 2.98
N GLN A 34 -2.66 -0.29 1.91
CA GLN A 34 -2.68 0.74 0.88
C GLN A 34 -3.58 1.89 1.35
N THR A 35 -2.99 3.05 1.66
CA THR A 35 -3.76 4.26 1.96
C THR A 35 -3.74 5.15 0.72
N ILE A 36 -4.87 5.25 0.02
CA ILE A 36 -5.03 6.15 -1.13
C ILE A 36 -5.42 7.52 -0.57
N THR A 37 -4.48 8.48 -0.59
CA THR A 37 -4.75 9.86 -0.18
C THR A 37 -5.10 10.68 -1.42
N ILE A 38 -6.40 10.86 -1.67
CA ILE A 38 -6.89 11.70 -2.77
C ILE A 38 -6.79 13.15 -2.32
N THR A 39 -5.73 13.85 -2.74
CA THR A 39 -5.56 15.27 -2.42
C THR A 39 -6.24 16.09 -3.51
N GLU A 40 -7.34 16.76 -3.21
CA GLU A 40 -8.02 17.63 -4.17
C GLU A 40 -7.31 18.99 -4.25
N THR A 41 -6.29 19.10 -5.09
CA THR A 41 -5.69 20.39 -5.41
C THR A 41 -6.60 21.14 -6.40
N LEU A 42 -7.18 22.26 -5.95
CA LEU A 42 -7.87 23.23 -6.80
C LEU A 42 -6.81 23.93 -7.66
N HIS A 43 -6.83 23.66 -8.97
CA HIS A 43 -5.87 24.24 -9.91
C HIS A 43 -6.48 25.45 -10.63
N ASP A 44 -6.20 26.65 -10.12
CA ASP A 44 -6.48 27.93 -10.80
C ASP A 44 -5.43 28.21 -11.89
N THR A 45 -5.30 27.30 -12.87
CA THR A 45 -4.35 27.48 -13.98
C THR A 45 -5.07 27.69 -15.29
N ILE A 46 -4.64 28.73 -16.01
CA ILE A 46 -5.14 29.05 -17.35
C ILE A 46 -4.50 28.06 -18.33
N PHE A 47 -5.32 27.21 -18.95
CA PHE A 47 -4.86 26.31 -20.00
C PHE A 47 -4.49 27.11 -21.25
N LYS A 48 -3.21 27.08 -21.63
CA LYS A 48 -2.74 27.66 -22.89
C LYS A 48 -3.07 26.70 -24.03
N ILE A 49 -4.11 27.02 -24.82
CA ILE A 49 -4.46 26.29 -26.03
C ILE A 49 -3.61 26.83 -27.18
N ALA A 50 -2.96 25.93 -27.92
CA ALA A 50 -2.21 26.32 -29.12
C ALA A 50 -3.18 26.85 -30.19
N LYS A 51 -2.78 27.91 -30.91
CA LYS A 51 -3.57 28.44 -32.02
C LYS A 51 -3.73 27.36 -33.09
N ASP A 52 -4.96 27.11 -33.50
CA ASP A 52 -5.32 26.18 -34.57
C ASP A 52 -6.22 26.88 -35.58
N SER A 53 -6.22 26.40 -36.83
CA SER A 53 -7.02 26.98 -37.91
C SER A 53 -7.49 25.88 -38.86
N SER A 54 -8.76 25.95 -39.23
CA SER A 54 -9.40 25.11 -40.27
C SER A 54 -9.81 25.99 -41.45
N SER A 55 -9.72 25.47 -42.67
CA SER A 55 -9.99 26.23 -43.89
C SER A 55 -11.20 25.67 -44.65
N TYR A 56 -11.94 26.56 -45.30
CA TYR A 56 -13.05 26.21 -46.17
C TYR A 56 -13.12 27.18 -47.35
N ASN A 57 -13.06 26.65 -48.56
CA ASN A 57 -13.12 27.40 -49.81
C ASN A 57 -14.23 26.81 -50.69
N ALA A 58 -15.16 27.67 -51.11
CA ALA A 58 -16.25 27.29 -52.00
C ALA A 58 -16.62 28.43 -52.95
N LEU A 59 -17.15 28.05 -54.12
CA LEU A 59 -17.70 28.98 -55.10
C LEU A 59 -19.17 29.24 -54.79
N LEU A 60 -19.50 30.53 -54.66
CA LEU A 60 -20.86 31.03 -54.48
C LEU A 60 -21.38 31.55 -55.81
N GLU A 61 -22.61 31.18 -56.16
CA GLU A 61 -23.29 31.63 -57.37
C GLU A 61 -24.65 32.23 -57.00
N CYS A 62 -25.09 33.25 -57.75
CA CYS A 62 -26.39 33.86 -57.53
C CYS A 62 -27.34 33.36 -58.61
N LEU A 63 -28.39 32.66 -58.21
CA LEU A 63 -29.48 32.24 -59.09
C LEU A 63 -30.77 32.93 -58.64
N ASN A 64 -31.34 33.76 -59.50
CA ASN A 64 -32.61 34.46 -59.26
C ASN A 64 -32.65 35.25 -57.94
N GLY A 65 -31.56 35.95 -57.59
CA GLY A 65 -31.45 36.72 -56.35
C GLY A 65 -31.17 35.90 -55.08
N LYS A 66 -31.05 34.57 -55.21
CA LYS A 66 -30.68 33.66 -54.12
C LYS A 66 -29.25 33.17 -54.31
N VAL A 67 -28.44 33.31 -53.27
CA VAL A 67 -27.07 32.78 -53.25
C VAL A 67 -27.17 31.25 -53.06
N ILE A 68 -26.41 30.51 -53.84
CA ILE A 68 -26.26 29.06 -53.77
C ILE A 68 -24.77 28.67 -53.71
N LEU A 69 -24.48 27.55 -53.04
CA LEU A 69 -23.16 26.94 -53.07
C LEU A 69 -23.04 26.08 -54.34
N LYS A 70 -22.16 26.46 -55.27
CA LYS A 70 -21.97 25.75 -56.53
C LYS A 70 -21.02 24.57 -56.37
N ASN A 71 -19.86 24.81 -55.76
CA ASN A 71 -18.85 23.78 -55.58
C ASN A 71 -17.96 24.06 -54.38
N VAL A 72 -17.64 23.01 -53.61
CA VAL A 72 -16.69 23.08 -52.50
C VAL A 72 -15.32 22.71 -53.04
N ILE A 73 -14.40 23.67 -53.06
CA ILE A 73 -13.06 23.49 -53.62
C ILE A 73 -12.16 22.81 -52.58
N GLN A 74 -12.26 23.22 -51.32
CA GLN A 74 -11.37 22.76 -50.26
C GLN A 74 -12.07 22.86 -48.91
N ALA A 75 -11.95 21.83 -48.08
CA ALA A 75 -12.52 21.80 -46.74
C ALA A 75 -11.58 21.02 -45.82
N GLU A 76 -10.51 21.68 -45.36
CA GLU A 76 -9.45 21.03 -44.60
C GLU A 76 -9.61 21.22 -43.09
N PRO A 77 -9.49 20.13 -42.31
CA PRO A 77 -9.44 20.22 -40.87
C PRO A 77 -8.12 20.85 -40.40
N GLY A 78 -8.16 21.46 -39.21
CA GLY A 78 -6.96 21.87 -38.49
C GLY A 78 -6.30 20.69 -37.76
N ARG A 79 -5.35 20.97 -36.86
CA ARG A 79 -4.73 19.92 -36.04
C ARG A 79 -5.72 19.27 -35.06
N THR A 80 -6.59 20.08 -34.49
CA THR A 80 -7.59 19.69 -33.48
C THR A 80 -9.01 20.07 -33.91
N LEU A 81 -9.15 21.15 -34.69
CA LEU A 81 -10.40 21.61 -35.27
C LEU A 81 -10.88 20.68 -36.39
N LYS A 82 -12.16 20.32 -36.36
CA LYS A 82 -12.78 19.60 -37.47
C LYS A 82 -12.96 20.53 -38.67
N SER A 83 -13.15 19.92 -39.84
CA SER A 83 -13.49 20.65 -41.06
C SER A 83 -14.76 21.50 -40.83
N PRO A 84 -14.80 22.78 -41.27
CA PRO A 84 -15.90 23.69 -40.99
C PRO A 84 -17.22 23.20 -41.57
N ARG A 85 -18.31 23.31 -40.80
CA ARG A 85 -19.65 23.04 -41.28
C ARG A 85 -20.25 24.32 -41.82
N VAL A 86 -20.48 24.36 -43.12
CA VAL A 86 -21.03 25.53 -43.79
C VAL A 86 -22.48 25.29 -44.18
N ARG A 87 -23.36 26.22 -43.80
CA ARG A 87 -24.77 26.22 -44.13
C ARG A 87 -25.14 27.57 -44.74
N LEU A 88 -25.91 27.54 -45.81
CA LEU A 88 -26.41 28.74 -46.47
C LEU A 88 -27.93 28.75 -46.34
N ASP A 89 -28.46 29.71 -45.59
CA ASP A 89 -29.91 29.88 -45.38
C ASP A 89 -30.31 31.34 -45.59
N ASN A 90 -31.29 31.58 -46.46
CA ASN A 90 -31.78 32.92 -46.80
C ASN A 90 -30.66 33.95 -47.06
N ASN A 91 -29.71 33.60 -47.94
CA ASN A 91 -28.53 34.41 -48.29
C ASN A 91 -27.58 34.71 -47.11
N LYS A 92 -27.73 34.04 -45.96
CA LYS A 92 -26.81 34.12 -44.82
C LYS A 92 -25.93 32.87 -44.79
N LEU A 93 -24.63 33.08 -44.77
CA LEU A 93 -23.64 32.03 -44.59
C LEU A 93 -23.37 31.81 -43.10
N GLN A 94 -23.64 30.62 -42.61
CA GLN A 94 -23.27 30.17 -41.26
C GLN A 94 -22.11 29.19 -41.37
N VAL A 95 -21.07 29.42 -40.59
CA VAL A 95 -19.85 28.60 -40.56
C VAL A 95 -19.58 28.18 -39.13
N ASP A 96 -19.80 26.90 -38.84
CA ASP A 96 -19.60 26.32 -37.52
C ASP A 96 -18.31 25.49 -37.49
N CYS A 97 -17.38 25.87 -36.63
CA CYS A 97 -16.15 25.13 -36.38
C CYS A 97 -16.24 24.44 -35.01
N ASN A 98 -16.22 23.11 -35.01
CA ASN A 98 -16.31 22.33 -33.77
C ASN A 98 -14.93 21.83 -33.34
N LEU A 99 -14.57 22.14 -32.09
CA LEU A 99 -13.39 21.61 -31.41
C LEU A 99 -13.82 20.40 -30.56
N LYS A 100 -13.09 19.28 -30.61
CA LYS A 100 -13.40 18.11 -29.77
C LYS A 100 -13.04 18.43 -28.30
N GLU A 101 -13.83 17.91 -27.36
CA GLU A 101 -13.91 18.31 -25.95
C GLU A 101 -12.55 18.35 -25.22
N GLN A 102 -11.94 19.54 -25.15
CA GLN A 102 -10.72 19.78 -24.38
C GLN A 102 -10.98 19.75 -22.87
N GLU A 103 -12.23 19.98 -22.45
CA GLU A 103 -12.64 19.93 -21.04
C GLU A 103 -12.49 18.52 -20.45
N LEU A 104 -12.90 17.47 -21.18
CA LEU A 104 -12.80 16.09 -20.70
C LEU A 104 -11.32 15.69 -20.48
N TYR A 105 -10.42 16.16 -21.35
CA TYR A 105 -8.98 15.93 -21.23
C TYR A 105 -8.38 16.68 -20.03
N ALA A 106 -8.79 17.93 -19.79
CA ALA A 106 -8.35 18.71 -18.64
C ALA A 106 -8.79 18.05 -17.32
N GLN A 107 -10.05 17.62 -17.25
CA GLN A 107 -10.60 16.88 -16.11
C GLN A 107 -9.86 15.55 -15.90
N TRP A 108 -9.66 14.76 -16.95
CA TRP A 108 -8.96 13.48 -16.85
C TRP A 108 -7.51 13.64 -16.36
N LYS A 109 -6.76 14.61 -16.93
CA LYS A 109 -5.38 14.89 -16.52
C LYS A 109 -5.30 15.35 -15.07
N SER A 110 -6.27 16.16 -14.62
CA SER A 110 -6.33 16.55 -13.20
C SER A 110 -6.60 15.35 -12.28
N LYS A 111 -7.46 14.41 -12.67
CA LYS A 111 -7.74 13.19 -11.89
C LYS A 111 -6.53 12.26 -11.81
N GLN A 112 -5.85 11.99 -12.92
CA GLN A 112 -4.66 11.13 -12.90
C GLN A 112 -3.55 11.62 -11.97
N VAL A 113 -3.36 12.93 -11.85
CA VAL A 113 -2.38 13.50 -10.91
C VAL A 113 -2.82 13.33 -9.44
N LYS A 114 -4.13 13.27 -9.15
CA LYS A 114 -4.67 12.99 -7.81
C LYS A 114 -4.49 11.54 -7.37
N ASP A 115 -4.47 10.60 -8.32
CA ASP A 115 -4.62 9.16 -8.02
C ASP A 115 -3.32 8.45 -7.57
N VAL A 116 -2.14 9.08 -7.63
CA VAL A 116 -0.87 8.38 -7.40
C VAL A 116 -0.07 8.95 -6.22
N GLN A 117 -0.50 8.63 -4.99
CA GLN A 117 0.39 8.61 -3.82
C GLN A 117 0.10 7.38 -2.94
N GLU A 118 0.58 6.23 -3.39
CA GLU A 118 0.55 4.99 -2.61
C GLU A 118 1.68 5.00 -1.57
N LYS A 119 1.38 5.44 -0.34
CA LYS A 119 2.28 5.18 0.80
C LYS A 119 2.06 3.77 1.30
N THR A 120 2.97 2.85 0.94
CA THR A 120 3.03 1.53 1.56
C THR A 120 3.67 1.66 2.94
N ILE A 121 2.85 1.59 4.01
CA ILE A 121 3.35 1.56 5.39
C ILE A 121 3.51 0.10 5.79
N THR A 122 4.75 -0.38 5.89
CA THR A 122 5.08 -1.72 6.43
C THR A 122 5.01 -1.68 7.95
N ILE A 123 3.83 -1.99 8.51
CA ILE A 123 3.69 -2.13 9.97
C ILE A 123 4.09 -3.54 10.37
N THR A 124 5.24 -3.67 11.03
CA THR A 124 5.65 -4.91 11.68
C THR A 124 4.75 -5.16 12.90
N LYS A 125 3.70 -5.97 12.74
CA LYS A 125 2.90 -6.41 13.89
C LYS A 125 3.66 -7.51 14.64
N PHE A 126 4.07 -7.22 15.87
CA PHE A 126 4.64 -8.21 16.78
C PHE A 126 3.51 -9.12 17.31
N VAL A 127 3.29 -10.25 16.64
CA VAL A 127 2.16 -11.16 16.95
C VAL A 127 2.41 -12.07 18.15
N ASN A 128 3.63 -12.13 18.68
CA ASN A 128 4.02 -13.09 19.70
C ASN A 128 4.23 -12.42 21.07
N TYR A 129 3.17 -11.87 21.65
CA TYR A 129 3.20 -11.44 23.05
C TYR A 129 2.99 -12.65 23.97
N LEU A 130 3.75 -12.73 25.06
CA LEU A 130 3.48 -13.76 26.08
C LEU A 130 2.12 -13.48 26.71
N THR A 131 1.24 -14.47 26.65
CA THR A 131 -0.02 -14.41 27.38
C THR A 131 0.24 -14.35 28.88
N PHE A 132 -0.69 -13.76 29.62
CA PHE A 132 -0.58 -13.68 31.08
C PHE A 132 -0.36 -15.05 31.72
N TRP A 133 -1.05 -16.08 31.21
CA TRP A 133 -0.91 -17.46 31.68
C TRP A 133 0.48 -18.06 31.42
N GLN A 134 1.05 -17.83 30.23
CA GLN A 134 2.42 -18.25 29.94
C GLN A 134 3.43 -17.57 30.87
N LYS A 135 3.22 -16.28 31.18
CA LYS A 135 4.06 -15.54 32.13
C LYS A 135 3.94 -16.11 33.55
N ALA A 136 2.73 -16.44 33.99
CA ALA A 136 2.48 -17.09 35.28
C ALA A 136 3.15 -18.48 35.36
N GLN A 137 3.05 -19.29 34.30
CA GLN A 137 3.68 -20.61 34.24
C GLN A 137 5.22 -20.53 34.30
N ILE A 138 5.83 -19.57 33.59
CA ILE A 138 7.29 -19.33 33.66
C ILE A 138 7.70 -18.94 35.07
N TRP A 139 6.92 -18.08 35.73
CA TRP A 139 7.21 -17.67 37.10
C TRP A 139 7.11 -18.86 38.07
N LEU A 140 6.03 -19.65 37.98
CA LEU A 140 5.87 -20.87 38.77
C LEU A 140 7.04 -21.85 38.58
N GLY A 141 7.47 -22.06 37.34
CA GLY A 141 8.62 -22.92 37.02
C GLY A 141 9.92 -22.42 37.66
N ARG A 142 10.15 -21.10 37.68
CA ARG A 142 11.31 -20.50 38.37
C ARG A 142 11.28 -20.73 39.88
N PHE A 143 10.11 -20.58 40.51
CA PHE A 143 9.95 -20.87 41.95
C PHE A 143 10.24 -22.33 42.26
N LEU A 144 9.72 -23.25 41.45
CA LEU A 144 9.93 -24.67 41.64
C LEU A 144 11.41 -25.06 41.48
N LEU A 145 12.12 -24.43 40.55
CA LEU A 145 13.55 -24.63 40.36
C LEU A 145 14.38 -24.15 41.57
N LEU A 146 14.03 -23.00 42.15
CA LEU A 146 14.69 -22.50 43.36
C LEU A 146 14.50 -23.44 44.56
N ILE A 147 13.28 -23.96 44.74
CA ILE A 147 12.97 -24.93 45.80
C ILE A 147 13.78 -26.22 45.60
N LEU A 148 13.86 -26.71 44.36
CA LEU A 148 14.64 -27.91 44.04
C LEU A 148 16.14 -27.72 44.35
N LEU A 149 16.72 -26.58 43.97
CA LEU A 149 18.12 -26.26 44.29
C LEU A 149 18.36 -26.18 45.80
N PHE A 150 17.44 -25.59 46.56
CA PHE A 150 17.54 -25.53 48.01
C PHE A 150 17.51 -26.92 48.66
N LEU A 151 16.60 -27.80 48.21
CA LEU A 151 16.51 -29.17 48.71
C LEU A 151 17.76 -29.99 48.38
N ILE A 152 18.31 -29.84 47.17
CA ILE A 152 19.56 -30.49 46.77
C ILE A 152 20.72 -29.97 47.64
N GLY A 153 20.83 -28.65 47.83
CA GLY A 153 21.84 -28.05 48.70
C GLY A 153 21.76 -28.58 50.13
N ARG A 154 20.55 -28.66 50.71
CA ARG A 154 20.31 -29.24 52.04
C ARG A 154 20.68 -30.73 52.09
N PHE A 155 20.37 -31.49 51.04
CA PHE A 155 20.69 -32.91 50.97
C PHE A 155 22.21 -33.16 50.87
N VAL A 156 22.90 -32.36 50.05
CA VAL A 156 24.37 -32.40 49.95
C VAL A 156 25.02 -32.00 51.28
N TYR A 157 24.54 -30.93 51.93
CA TYR A 157 25.02 -30.51 53.24
C TYR A 157 24.87 -31.63 54.29
N LYS A 158 23.71 -32.30 54.33
CA LYS A 158 23.46 -33.44 55.22
C LYS A 158 24.40 -34.62 54.96
N ILE A 159 24.84 -34.82 53.71
CA ILE A 159 25.78 -35.88 53.35
C ILE A 159 27.22 -35.53 53.77
N TYR A 160 27.61 -34.26 53.70
CA TYR A 160 28.97 -33.81 54.03
C TYR A 160 29.20 -33.57 55.53
N ASN A 161 28.18 -33.20 56.31
CA ASN A 161 28.25 -33.01 57.76
C ASN A 161 27.16 -33.85 58.49
N PRO A 162 27.41 -35.16 58.76
CA PRO A 162 26.41 -36.04 59.37
C PRO A 162 26.22 -35.84 60.89
N GLU A 163 27.09 -35.11 61.58
CA GLU A 163 27.13 -35.01 63.06
C GLU A 163 26.19 -33.94 63.68
N TRP A 164 25.41 -33.19 62.89
CA TRP A 164 24.53 -32.12 63.45
C TRP A 164 23.08 -32.56 63.74
N PHE A 165 22.71 -33.81 63.44
CA PHE A 165 21.40 -34.38 63.76
C PHE A 165 21.54 -35.67 64.58
N ARG A 166 22.23 -35.55 65.72
CA ARG A 166 22.03 -36.41 66.90
C ARG A 166 21.59 -35.52 68.06
#